data_AF-L0F9B1-F1
#
_entry.id   AF-L0F9B1-F1
#
_cell.length_a   1.000
_cell.length_b   1.000
_cell.length_c   1.000
_cell.angle_alpha   90.00
_cell.angle_beta   90.00
_cell.angle_gamma   90.00
#
_symmetry.space_group_name_H-M   'P 1'
#
loop_
_entity.id
_entity.type
_entity.pdbx_description
1 polymer ?
#
loop_
_entity_poly.entity_id
_entity_poly.type
_entity_poly.pdbx_seq_one_letter_code
_entity_poly.pdbx_strand_id
1 'polypeptide(L)'
;MGQVKYDLQVLYVYKLYYFFSIFIFFILTSLFLCWRFGPLLGVFSFVIGFCTAYLLMMRKQNFPPPDKKSTAQKMAKEITQDSTPLAISRFASQLYFYFSETRQAIALLEKYQNTNDPLLCATLADILLREDRPKHALSTIMKNPTFYSEPLLLIILGNILQHMNKWPDAIKIYEHSLALAQKSGFPHNGTDKFTQFLLTLSYTATIHHSLGDCYVVTRDYTKANKHYILGNIRFFDISLWRKLKSHVTYTA
;
A
#
# COMPACT_ATOMS: atom_id res chain seq x y z
N MET A 1 9.71 -11.87 20.62
CA MET A 1 9.61 -10.77 19.62
C MET A 1 8.16 -10.70 19.18
N GLY A 2 7.49 -9.56 19.38
CA GLY A 2 6.10 -9.38 18.95
C GLY A 2 6.00 -9.48 17.42
N GLN A 3 4.95 -10.13 16.91
CA GLN A 3 4.67 -10.14 15.48
C GLN A 3 4.33 -8.72 15.02
N VAL A 4 5.13 -8.17 14.10
CA VAL A 4 4.81 -6.90 13.44
C VAL A 4 3.60 -7.14 12.55
N LYS A 5 2.48 -6.46 12.83
CA LYS A 5 1.32 -6.47 11.94
C LYS A 5 1.62 -5.56 10.77
N TYR A 6 1.93 -6.15 9.62
CA TYR A 6 2.09 -5.43 8.37
C TYR A 6 0.75 -4.96 7.83
N ASP A 7 0.73 -3.78 7.23
CA ASP A 7 -0.36 -3.39 6.35
C ASP A 7 -0.46 -4.32 5.15
N LEU A 8 -1.68 -4.55 4.68
CA LEU A 8 -1.95 -5.37 3.49
C LEU A 8 -1.12 -4.91 2.28
N GLN A 9 -0.90 -3.60 2.12
CA GLN A 9 -0.13 -3.03 1.02
C GLN A 9 1.35 -3.37 1.11
N VAL A 10 1.95 -3.18 2.29
CA VAL A 10 3.35 -3.49 2.56
C VAL A 10 3.58 -5.00 2.41
N LEU A 11 2.66 -5.80 2.94
CA LEU A 11 2.66 -7.24 2.79
C LEU A 11 2.60 -7.66 1.31
N TYR A 12 1.73 -7.03 0.51
CA TYR A 12 1.63 -7.30 -0.93
C TYR A 12 2.93 -7.03 -1.66
N VAL A 13 3.56 -5.88 -1.41
CA VAL A 13 4.84 -5.52 -2.02
C VAL A 13 5.92 -6.53 -1.65
N TYR A 14 6.02 -6.94 -0.39
CA TYR A 14 6.95 -7.99 0.04
C TYR A 14 6.70 -9.34 -0.64
N LYS A 15 5.43 -9.75 -0.74
CA LYS A 15 5.05 -10.97 -1.46
C LYS A 15 5.45 -10.91 -2.93
N LEU A 16 5.25 -9.78 -3.57
CA LEU A 16 5.61 -9.57 -4.97
C LEU A 16 7.12 -9.61 -5.19
N TYR A 17 7.92 -8.96 -4.34
CA TYR A 17 9.38 -9.11 -4.36
C TYR A 17 9.84 -10.54 -4.12
N TYR A 18 9.21 -11.25 -3.18
CA TYR A 18 9.50 -12.66 -2.90
C TYR A 18 9.18 -13.55 -4.11
N PHE A 19 8.03 -13.33 -4.76
CA PHE A 19 7.66 -13.99 -6.01
C PHE A 19 8.71 -13.75 -7.10
N PHE A 20 9.06 -12.49 -7.37
CA PHE A 20 10.04 -12.17 -8.41
C PHE A 20 11.43 -12.76 -8.12
N SER A 21 11.86 -12.75 -6.85
CA SER A 21 13.15 -13.32 -6.45
C SER A 21 13.24 -14.81 -6.76
N ILE A 22 12.18 -15.57 -6.46
CA ILE A 22 12.10 -17.00 -6.78
C ILE A 22 11.94 -17.20 -8.29
N PHE A 23 11.12 -16.39 -8.93
CA PHE A 23 10.81 -16.52 -10.34
C PHE A 23 12.03 -16.27 -11.24
N ILE A 24 12.92 -15.34 -10.88
CA ILE A 24 14.19 -15.11 -11.59
C ILE A 24 15.03 -16.39 -11.66
N PHE A 25 15.10 -17.16 -10.57
CA PHE A 25 15.82 -18.43 -10.56
C PHE A 25 15.22 -19.45 -11.54
N PHE A 26 13.89 -19.52 -11.61
CA PHE A 26 13.20 -20.38 -12.57
C PHE A 26 13.40 -19.91 -14.01
N ILE A 27 13.37 -18.61 -14.29
CA ILE A 27 13.67 -18.07 -15.64
C ILE A 27 15.05 -18.54 -16.11
N LEU A 28 16.08 -18.39 -15.29
CA LEU A 28 17.45 -18.81 -15.65
C LEU A 28 17.52 -20.33 -15.90
N THR A 29 16.86 -21.12 -15.06
CA THR A 29 16.79 -22.59 -15.22
C THR A 29 16.05 -22.97 -16.51
N SER A 30 14.93 -22.33 -16.82
CA SER A 30 14.16 -22.59 -18.02
C SER A 30 14.89 -22.17 -19.30
N LEU A 31 15.64 -21.07 -19.28
CA LEU A 31 16.50 -20.67 -20.39
C LEU A 31 17.61 -21.69 -20.64
N PHE A 32 18.25 -22.20 -19.57
CA PHE A 32 19.26 -23.25 -19.67
C PHE A 32 18.67 -24.55 -20.25
N LEU A 33 17.49 -24.98 -19.78
CA LEU A 33 16.82 -26.17 -20.30
C LEU A 33 16.36 -26.01 -21.74
N CYS A 34 15.86 -24.82 -22.09
CA CYS A 34 15.48 -24.46 -23.47
C CYS A 34 16.68 -24.60 -24.41
N TRP A 35 17.82 -24.04 -24.01
CA TRP A 35 19.06 -24.09 -24.79
C TRP A 35 19.60 -25.52 -24.93
N ARG A 36 19.59 -26.32 -23.86
CA ARG A 36 20.25 -27.64 -23.83
C ARG A 36 19.39 -28.80 -24.34
N PHE A 37 18.08 -28.75 -24.10
CA PHE A 37 17.14 -29.86 -24.33
C PHE A 37 15.95 -29.50 -25.22
N GLY A 38 15.89 -28.25 -25.70
CA GLY A 38 14.88 -27.77 -26.64
C GLY A 38 13.74 -26.99 -25.97
N PRO A 39 12.93 -26.28 -26.78
CA PRO A 39 11.99 -25.28 -26.31
C PRO A 39 10.84 -25.86 -25.47
N LEU A 40 10.38 -27.07 -25.78
CA LEU A 40 9.25 -27.69 -25.07
C LEU A 40 9.56 -27.93 -23.59
N LEU A 41 10.76 -28.43 -23.28
CA LEU A 41 11.22 -28.63 -21.90
C LEU A 41 11.47 -27.31 -21.18
N GLY A 42 12.00 -26.31 -21.89
CA GLY A 42 12.17 -24.95 -21.35
C GLY A 42 10.84 -24.32 -20.94
N VAL A 43 9.83 -24.35 -21.82
CA VAL A 43 8.48 -23.81 -21.55
C VAL A 43 7.81 -24.56 -20.41
N PHE A 44 7.90 -25.90 -20.38
CA PHE A 44 7.32 -26.69 -19.30
C PHE A 44 7.94 -26.36 -17.93
N SER A 45 9.27 -26.27 -17.87
CA SER A 45 10.00 -25.82 -16.68
C SER A 45 9.56 -24.43 -16.23
N PHE A 46 9.37 -23.51 -17.18
CA PHE A 46 8.95 -22.14 -16.89
C PHE A 46 7.55 -22.09 -16.27
N VAL A 47 6.59 -22.84 -16.83
CA VAL A 47 5.22 -22.92 -16.30
C VAL A 47 5.22 -23.49 -14.88
N ILE A 48 5.94 -24.60 -14.64
CA ILE A 48 6.06 -25.18 -13.29
C ILE A 48 6.71 -24.20 -12.33
N GLY A 49 7.78 -23.53 -12.75
CA GLY A 49 8.49 -22.54 -11.95
C GLY A 49 7.61 -21.36 -11.56
N PHE A 50 6.82 -20.84 -12.51
CA PHE A 50 5.84 -19.79 -12.27
C PHE A 50 4.78 -20.23 -11.25
N CYS A 51 4.15 -21.40 -11.46
CA CYS A 51 3.15 -21.94 -10.54
C CYS A 51 3.72 -22.16 -9.14
N THR A 52 4.94 -22.69 -9.04
CA THR A 52 5.62 -22.94 -7.77
C THR A 52 5.92 -21.62 -7.03
N ALA A 53 6.50 -20.64 -7.73
CA ALA A 53 6.75 -19.31 -7.17
C ALA A 53 5.46 -18.65 -6.67
N TYR A 54 4.37 -18.76 -7.44
CA TYR A 54 3.07 -18.23 -7.07
C TYR A 54 2.49 -18.89 -5.81
N LEU A 55 2.52 -20.23 -5.73
CA LEU A 55 2.03 -20.97 -4.56
C LEU A 55 2.85 -20.64 -3.30
N LEU A 56 4.17 -20.53 -3.43
CA LEU A 56 5.05 -20.14 -2.32
C LEU A 56 4.75 -18.72 -1.85
N MET A 57 4.54 -17.78 -2.77
CA MET A 57 4.12 -16.41 -2.46
C MET A 57 2.81 -16.38 -1.67
N MET A 58 1.78 -17.11 -2.12
CA MET A 58 0.49 -17.14 -1.42
C MET A 58 0.59 -17.70 0.00
N ARG A 59 1.45 -18.71 0.21
CA ARG A 59 1.68 -19.33 1.53
C ARG A 59 2.50 -18.44 2.48
N LYS A 60 3.30 -17.52 1.96
CA LYS A 60 4.19 -16.68 2.77
C LYS A 60 3.40 -15.55 3.45
N GLN A 61 3.03 -15.76 4.71
CA GLN A 61 2.31 -14.74 5.51
C GLN A 61 3.24 -13.83 6.33
N ASN A 62 4.41 -14.35 6.74
CA ASN A 62 5.32 -13.66 7.63
C ASN A 62 6.64 -13.36 6.94
N PHE A 63 7.03 -12.09 6.99
CA PHE A 63 8.35 -11.60 6.58
C PHE A 63 9.14 -11.20 7.82
N PRO A 64 10.43 -11.59 7.93
CA PRO A 64 11.25 -11.16 9.04
C PRO A 64 11.42 -9.64 8.96
N PRO A 65 11.30 -8.91 10.09
CA PRO A 65 11.60 -7.49 10.11
C PRO A 65 13.09 -7.29 9.76
N PRO A 66 13.43 -6.15 9.12
CA PRO A 66 14.81 -5.86 8.80
C PRO A 66 15.64 -5.65 10.09
N ASP A 67 16.92 -6.02 10.06
CA ASP A 67 17.81 -5.87 11.22
C ASP A 67 17.91 -4.40 11.64
N LYS A 68 17.66 -4.11 12.93
CA LYS A 68 17.60 -2.74 13.43
C LYS A 68 18.90 -1.99 13.21
N LYS A 69 20.04 -2.66 13.43
CA LYS A 69 21.36 -2.04 13.33
C LYS A 69 21.72 -1.70 11.89
N SER A 70 21.62 -2.68 10.98
CA SER A 70 21.90 -2.44 9.56
C SER A 70 20.97 -1.39 8.96
N THR A 71 19.68 -1.44 9.30
CA THR A 71 18.71 -0.51 8.72
C THR A 71 18.92 0.90 9.26
N ALA A 72 19.15 1.08 10.56
CA ALA A 72 19.46 2.41 11.12
C ALA A 72 20.74 3.02 10.52
N GLN A 73 21.78 2.21 10.26
CA GLN A 73 23.00 2.67 9.58
C GLN A 73 22.74 3.12 8.14
N LYS A 74 21.94 2.36 7.38
CA LYS A 74 21.54 2.74 6.01
C LYS A 74 20.72 4.03 6.01
N MET A 75 19.75 4.15 6.94
CA MET A 75 18.92 5.34 7.09
C MET A 75 19.74 6.58 7.44
N ALA A 76 20.63 6.47 8.44
CA ALA A 76 21.48 7.58 8.85
C ALA A 76 22.32 8.10 7.68
N LYS A 77 22.89 7.18 6.88
CA LYS A 77 23.64 7.51 5.67
C LYS A 77 22.77 8.20 4.62
N GLU A 78 21.59 7.67 4.32
CA GLU A 78 20.68 8.21 3.30
C GLU A 78 20.22 9.64 3.66
N ILE A 79 19.83 9.89 4.91
CA ILE A 79 19.38 11.21 5.36
C ILE A 79 20.51 12.25 5.36
N THR A 80 21.74 11.84 5.71
CA THR A 80 22.90 12.74 5.63
C THR A 80 23.30 13.07 4.19
N GLN A 81 22.95 12.23 3.22
CA GLN A 81 23.34 12.40 1.82
C GLN A 81 22.27 13.15 1.01
N ASP A 82 20.99 12.86 1.22
CA ASP A 82 19.90 13.52 0.52
C ASP A 82 18.59 13.50 1.33
N SER A 83 18.16 14.66 1.81
CA SER A 83 16.94 14.82 2.61
C SER A 83 15.70 14.96 1.73
N THR A 84 15.49 14.02 0.80
CA THR A 84 14.29 14.01 -0.04
C THR A 84 13.03 13.72 0.80
N PRO A 85 11.86 14.25 0.42
CA PRO A 85 10.59 13.90 1.07
C PRO A 85 10.33 12.38 1.11
N LEU A 86 10.76 11.66 0.08
CA LEU A 86 10.70 10.20 0.02
C LEU A 86 11.55 9.53 1.10
N ALA A 87 12.81 9.94 1.24
CA ALA A 87 13.73 9.38 2.23
C ALA A 87 13.20 9.63 3.65
N ILE A 88 12.72 10.85 3.93
CA ILE A 88 12.15 11.21 5.23
C ILE A 88 10.86 10.41 5.51
N SER A 89 9.96 10.31 4.54
CA SER A 89 8.72 9.52 4.65
C SER A 89 9.00 8.05 4.93
N ARG A 90 9.96 7.46 4.22
CA ARG A 90 10.44 6.08 4.44
C ARG A 90 11.04 5.92 5.83
N PHE A 91 11.88 6.86 6.25
CA PHE A 91 12.52 6.81 7.57
C PHE A 91 11.48 6.86 8.70
N ALA A 92 10.54 7.79 8.62
CA ALA A 92 9.45 7.89 9.58
C ALA A 92 8.60 6.63 9.62
N SER A 93 8.26 6.07 8.45
CA SER A 93 7.52 4.81 8.35
C SER A 93 8.29 3.65 8.99
N GLN A 94 9.62 3.60 8.80
CA GLN A 94 10.44 2.55 9.40
C GLN A 94 10.56 2.69 10.92
N LEU A 95 10.72 3.91 11.43
CA LEU A 95 10.67 4.20 12.86
C LEU A 95 9.35 3.73 13.47
N TYR A 96 8.23 4.03 12.81
CA TYR A 96 6.90 3.64 13.26
C TYR A 96 6.67 2.12 13.21
N PHE A 97 6.75 1.50 12.03
CA PHE A 97 6.33 0.12 11.83
C PHE A 97 7.36 -0.92 12.31
N TYR A 98 8.66 -0.66 12.20
CA TYR A 98 9.70 -1.64 12.52
C TYR A 98 10.35 -1.43 13.87
N PHE A 99 10.53 -0.18 14.27
CA PHE A 99 11.21 0.14 15.52
C PHE A 99 10.25 0.43 16.66
N SER A 100 8.95 0.62 16.35
CA SER A 100 7.93 1.01 17.34
C SER A 100 8.25 2.32 18.05
N GLU A 101 8.96 3.22 17.35
CA GLU A 101 9.41 4.53 17.84
C GLU A 101 8.43 5.62 17.39
N THR A 102 7.15 5.48 17.79
CA THR A 102 6.06 6.35 17.33
C THR A 102 6.34 7.83 17.55
N ARG A 103 6.84 8.20 18.73
CA ARG A 103 7.13 9.60 19.07
C ARG A 103 8.21 10.20 18.16
N GLN A 104 9.24 9.42 17.84
CA GLN A 104 10.33 9.86 16.99
C GLN A 104 9.86 10.00 15.54
N ALA A 105 9.04 9.07 15.05
CA ALA A 105 8.46 9.13 13.71
C ALA A 105 7.58 10.38 13.52
N ILE A 106 6.70 10.67 14.48
CA ILE A 106 5.84 11.86 14.45
C ILE A 106 6.68 13.14 14.53
N ALA A 107 7.60 13.24 15.50
CA ALA A 107 8.44 14.43 15.68
C ALA A 107 9.31 14.72 14.44
N LEU A 108 9.81 13.67 13.80
CA LEU A 108 10.53 13.80 12.53
C LEU A 108 9.64 14.41 11.44
N LEU A 109 8.43 13.89 11.23
CA LEU A 109 7.53 14.38 10.19
C LEU A 109 7.00 15.78 10.48
N GLU A 110 6.71 16.10 11.74
CA GLU A 110 6.29 17.45 12.17
C GLU A 110 7.35 18.51 11.85
N LYS A 111 8.65 18.17 11.96
CA LYS A 111 9.75 19.07 11.56
C LYS A 111 9.67 19.50 10.10
N TYR A 112 9.12 18.66 9.22
CA TYR A 112 8.99 18.93 7.79
C TYR A 112 7.56 19.32 7.38
N GLN A 113 6.64 19.56 8.32
CA GLN A 113 5.25 19.90 7.99
C GLN A 113 5.12 21.17 7.13
N ASN A 114 6.04 22.13 7.30
CA ASN A 114 6.04 23.40 6.58
C ASN A 114 6.40 23.29 5.09
N THR A 115 6.92 22.14 4.64
CA THR A 115 7.26 21.94 3.21
C THR A 115 6.03 21.81 2.33
N ASN A 116 4.86 21.57 2.93
CA ASN A 116 3.60 21.26 2.23
C ASN A 116 3.72 20.09 1.25
N ASP A 117 4.72 19.21 1.43
CA ASP A 117 4.89 18.04 0.59
C ASP A 117 3.74 17.04 0.83
N PRO A 118 3.02 16.62 -0.23
CA PRO A 118 1.88 15.73 -0.09
C PRO A 118 2.22 14.36 0.51
N LEU A 119 3.41 13.82 0.21
CA LEU A 119 3.83 12.52 0.72
C LEU A 119 4.11 12.59 2.22
N LEU A 120 4.85 13.60 2.68
CA LEU A 120 5.13 13.79 4.11
C LEU A 120 3.85 14.04 4.91
N CYS A 121 2.96 14.88 4.37
CA CYS A 121 1.67 15.17 4.99
C CYS A 121 0.78 13.90 5.06
N ALA A 122 0.72 13.11 3.98
CA ALA A 122 -0.01 11.84 3.95
C ALA A 122 0.54 10.84 4.98
N THR A 123 1.87 10.67 5.05
CA THR A 123 2.50 9.75 6.01
C THR A 123 2.24 10.18 7.46
N LEU A 124 2.35 11.47 7.77
CA LEU A 124 2.06 11.98 9.10
C LEU A 124 0.60 11.75 9.50
N ALA A 125 -0.33 12.05 8.58
CA ALA A 125 -1.75 11.86 8.84
C ALA A 125 -2.13 10.38 8.97
N ASP A 126 -1.52 9.46 8.20
CA ASP A 126 -1.76 8.03 8.33
C ASP A 126 -1.26 7.49 9.69
N ILE A 127 -0.06 7.90 10.12
CA ILE A 127 0.48 7.53 11.44
C ILE A 127 -0.43 8.09 12.55
N LEU A 128 -0.84 9.36 12.47
CA LEU A 128 -1.75 9.95 13.45
C LEU A 128 -3.11 9.25 13.51
N LEU A 129 -3.63 8.79 12.36
CA LEU A 129 -4.89 8.06 12.30
C LEU A 129 -4.79 6.70 13.02
N ARG A 130 -3.66 5.99 12.86
CA ARG A 130 -3.41 4.70 13.54
C ARG A 130 -3.22 4.82 15.04
N GLU A 131 -2.71 5.96 15.49
CA GLU A 131 -2.60 6.32 16.91
C GLU A 131 -3.93 6.84 17.50
N ASP A 132 -5.06 6.63 16.80
CA ASP A 132 -6.40 7.08 17.21
C ASP A 132 -6.50 8.60 17.45
N ARG A 133 -5.78 9.38 16.63
CA ARG A 133 -5.81 10.85 16.65
C ARG A 133 -6.43 11.44 15.38
N PRO A 134 -7.68 11.08 15.01
CA PRO A 134 -8.29 11.48 13.73
C PRO A 134 -8.46 13.00 13.58
N LYS A 135 -8.72 13.72 14.68
CA LYS A 135 -8.80 15.20 14.65
C LYS A 135 -7.47 15.85 14.29
N HIS A 136 -6.37 15.29 14.77
CA HIS A 136 -5.03 15.80 14.50
C HIS A 136 -4.62 15.47 13.07
N ALA A 137 -4.91 14.25 12.62
CA ALA A 137 -4.73 13.84 11.22
C ALA A 137 -5.53 14.75 10.26
N LEU A 138 -6.79 15.06 10.58
CA LEU A 138 -7.62 15.98 9.78
C LEU A 138 -7.01 17.37 9.71
N SER A 139 -6.58 17.93 10.84
CA SER A 139 -5.94 19.26 10.89
C SER A 139 -4.66 19.29 10.06
N THR A 140 -3.84 18.23 10.12
CA THR A 140 -2.61 18.11 9.32
C THR A 140 -2.90 18.15 7.82
N ILE A 141 -3.90 17.39 7.35
CA ILE A 141 -4.30 17.40 5.93
C ILE A 141 -4.84 18.76 5.51
N MET A 142 -5.74 19.36 6.30
CA MET A 142 -6.38 20.65 5.96
C MET A 142 -5.41 21.83 5.90
N LYS A 143 -4.25 21.75 6.57
CA LYS A 143 -3.20 22.78 6.50
C LYS A 143 -2.43 22.75 5.17
N ASN A 144 -2.44 21.64 4.44
CA ASN A 144 -1.73 21.54 3.18
C ASN A 144 -2.57 22.19 2.07
N PRO A 145 -2.08 23.23 1.36
CA PRO A 145 -2.87 23.94 0.35
C PRO A 145 -3.27 23.09 -0.86
N THR A 146 -2.55 22.00 -1.15
CA THR A 146 -2.80 21.13 -2.31
C THR A 146 -3.69 19.93 -1.98
N PHE A 147 -4.26 19.87 -0.76
CA PHE A 147 -5.00 18.68 -0.30
C PHE A 147 -6.16 18.26 -1.19
N TYR A 148 -6.81 19.21 -1.88
CA TYR A 148 -7.96 18.93 -2.75
C TYR A 148 -7.57 18.57 -4.19
N SER A 149 -6.34 18.86 -4.60
CA SER A 149 -5.82 18.56 -5.94
C SER A 149 -4.95 17.30 -5.97
N GLU A 150 -4.55 16.78 -4.82
CA GLU A 150 -3.65 15.62 -4.71
C GLU A 150 -4.44 14.34 -4.37
N PRO A 151 -4.47 13.33 -5.28
CA PRO A 151 -5.26 12.13 -5.06
C PRO A 151 -4.78 11.36 -3.83
N LEU A 152 -3.48 11.37 -3.52
CA LEU A 152 -2.92 10.70 -2.34
C LEU A 152 -3.46 11.30 -1.02
N LEU A 153 -3.51 12.64 -0.91
CA LEU A 153 -4.05 13.31 0.27
C LEU A 153 -5.55 13.06 0.43
N LEU A 154 -6.29 12.98 -0.68
CA LEU A 154 -7.71 12.63 -0.66
C LEU A 154 -7.95 11.18 -0.17
N ILE A 155 -7.06 10.21 -0.47
CA ILE A 155 -7.18 8.86 0.11
C ILE A 155 -7.14 8.93 1.64
N ILE A 156 -6.14 9.64 2.18
CA ILE A 156 -5.97 9.75 3.63
C ILE A 156 -7.12 10.53 4.26
N LEU A 157 -7.61 11.59 3.62
CA LEU A 157 -8.80 12.31 4.06
C LEU A 157 -10.03 11.39 4.09
N GLY A 158 -10.23 10.55 3.08
CA GLY A 158 -11.27 9.53 3.06
C GLY A 158 -11.16 8.57 4.24
N ASN A 159 -9.95 8.08 4.54
CA ASN A 159 -9.69 7.19 5.67
C ASN A 159 -10.01 7.87 7.01
N ILE A 160 -9.64 9.14 7.17
CA ILE A 160 -9.95 9.94 8.36
C ILE A 160 -11.47 10.08 8.53
N LEU A 161 -12.20 10.38 7.45
CA LEU A 161 -13.66 10.50 7.47
C LEU A 161 -14.35 9.17 7.80
N GLN A 162 -13.86 8.05 7.25
CA GLN A 162 -14.31 6.71 7.63
C GLN A 162 -14.13 6.45 9.13
N HIS A 163 -12.94 6.75 9.67
CA HIS A 163 -12.64 6.58 11.09
C HIS A 163 -13.51 7.46 12.00
N MET A 164 -14.01 8.58 11.47
CA MET A 164 -14.95 9.48 12.13
C MET A 164 -16.43 9.10 11.88
N ASN A 165 -16.71 7.95 11.27
CA ASN A 165 -18.05 7.49 10.87
C ASN A 165 -18.80 8.44 9.91
N LYS A 166 -18.08 9.30 9.17
CA LYS A 166 -18.65 10.20 8.17
C LYS A 166 -18.68 9.54 6.80
N TRP A 167 -19.42 8.43 6.71
CA TRP A 167 -19.44 7.55 5.54
C TRP A 167 -19.82 8.25 4.22
N PRO A 168 -20.88 9.08 4.15
CA PRO A 168 -21.25 9.76 2.91
C PRO A 168 -20.17 10.72 2.40
N ASP A 169 -19.50 11.42 3.31
CA ASP A 169 -18.42 12.34 2.97
C ASP A 169 -17.18 11.56 2.51
N ALA A 170 -16.86 10.46 3.19
CA ALA A 170 -15.77 9.58 2.78
C ALA A 170 -15.96 9.04 1.36
N ILE A 171 -17.18 8.62 0.99
CA ILE A 171 -17.51 8.17 -0.38
C ILE A 171 -17.17 9.26 -1.40
N LYS A 172 -17.66 10.48 -1.20
CA LYS A 172 -17.40 11.62 -2.11
C LYS A 172 -15.91 11.89 -2.28
N ILE A 173 -15.15 11.85 -1.18
CA ILE A 173 -13.71 12.08 -1.19
C ILE A 173 -12.97 10.97 -1.94
N TYR A 174 -13.32 9.70 -1.73
CA TYR A 174 -12.71 8.59 -2.48
C TYR A 174 -13.05 8.61 -3.97
N GLU A 175 -14.30 8.92 -4.33
CA GLU A 175 -14.70 9.08 -5.74
C GLU A 175 -13.92 10.22 -6.40
N HIS A 176 -13.73 11.32 -5.68
CA HIS A 176 -12.92 12.44 -6.17
C HIS A 176 -11.44 12.06 -6.34
N SER A 177 -10.86 11.35 -5.36
CA SER A 177 -9.49 10.81 -5.45
C SER A 177 -9.31 9.92 -6.68
N LEU A 178 -10.28 9.03 -6.94
CA LEU A 178 -10.25 8.12 -8.07
C LEU A 178 -10.34 8.88 -9.40
N ALA A 179 -11.23 9.87 -9.49
CA ALA A 179 -11.39 10.70 -10.70
C ALA A 179 -10.12 11.49 -11.02
N LEU A 180 -9.45 12.06 -10.00
CA LEU A 180 -8.17 12.74 -10.19
C LEU A 180 -7.07 11.76 -10.60
N ALA A 181 -6.95 10.62 -9.92
CA ALA A 181 -5.97 9.60 -10.27
C ALA A 181 -6.14 9.08 -11.70
N GLN A 182 -7.37 8.99 -12.21
CA GLN A 182 -7.63 8.62 -13.62
C GLN A 182 -7.20 9.72 -14.61
N LYS A 183 -7.36 10.99 -14.23
CA LYS A 183 -7.04 12.13 -15.09
C LYS A 183 -5.55 12.46 -15.13
N SER A 184 -4.89 12.48 -13.98
CA SER A 184 -3.52 12.96 -13.81
C SER A 184 -2.54 11.95 -13.21
N GLY A 185 -3.02 10.78 -12.80
CA GLY A 185 -2.21 9.80 -12.06
C GLY A 185 -1.98 10.19 -10.59
N PHE A 186 -1.32 9.30 -9.85
CA PHE A 186 -0.80 9.62 -8.52
C PHE A 186 0.52 10.38 -8.62
N PRO A 187 0.82 11.27 -7.65
CA PRO A 187 2.07 12.02 -7.64
C PRO A 187 3.28 11.09 -7.69
N HIS A 188 4.31 11.53 -8.43
CA HIS A 188 5.55 10.80 -8.53
C HIS A 188 6.40 11.06 -7.29
N ASN A 189 6.64 10.02 -6.50
CA ASN A 189 7.30 10.16 -5.21
C ASN A 189 8.84 10.01 -5.30
N GLY A 190 9.44 10.14 -6.50
CA GLY A 190 10.88 9.96 -6.70
C GLY A 190 11.37 8.50 -6.73
N THR A 191 10.45 7.53 -6.80
CA THR A 191 10.77 6.10 -6.97
C THR A 191 10.97 5.74 -8.43
N ASP A 192 11.56 4.59 -8.73
CA ASP A 192 11.63 4.11 -10.12
C ASP A 192 10.23 3.88 -10.73
N LYS A 193 10.16 3.82 -12.06
CA LYS A 193 8.89 3.71 -12.80
C LYS A 193 8.11 2.44 -12.46
N PHE A 194 8.78 1.32 -12.21
CA PHE A 194 8.12 0.06 -11.89
C PHE A 194 7.53 0.12 -10.48
N THR A 195 8.26 0.65 -9.51
CA THR A 195 7.74 0.91 -8.17
C THR A 195 6.55 1.89 -8.19
N GLN A 196 6.63 2.97 -8.96
CA GLN A 196 5.52 3.93 -9.10
C GLN A 196 4.27 3.25 -9.69
N PHE A 197 4.44 2.37 -10.67
CA PHE A 197 3.35 1.59 -11.25
C PHE A 197 2.69 0.67 -10.21
N LEU A 198 3.49 -0.07 -9.43
CA LEU A 198 2.98 -0.93 -8.37
C LEU A 198 2.24 -0.15 -7.27
N LEU A 199 2.80 1.00 -6.87
CA LEU A 199 2.15 1.90 -5.89
C LEU A 199 0.82 2.41 -6.42
N THR A 200 0.76 2.83 -7.69
CA THR A 200 -0.48 3.29 -8.33
C THR A 200 -1.57 2.21 -8.33
N LEU A 201 -1.20 0.96 -8.66
CA LEU A 201 -2.12 -0.17 -8.57
C LEU A 201 -2.62 -0.39 -7.13
N SER A 202 -1.71 -0.37 -6.16
CA SER A 202 -2.02 -0.54 -4.73
C SER A 202 -2.95 0.54 -4.19
N TYR A 203 -2.69 1.81 -4.51
CA TYR A 203 -3.54 2.94 -4.10
C TYR A 203 -4.93 2.85 -4.72
N THR A 204 -5.01 2.56 -6.02
CA THR A 204 -6.30 2.43 -6.70
C THR A 204 -7.10 1.25 -6.15
N ALA A 205 -6.43 0.13 -5.85
CA ALA A 205 -7.07 -1.02 -5.22
C ALA A 205 -7.60 -0.67 -3.83
N THR A 206 -6.82 0.08 -3.06
CA THR A 206 -7.20 0.55 -1.71
C THR A 206 -8.41 1.46 -1.77
N ILE A 207 -8.45 2.45 -2.67
CA ILE A 207 -9.63 3.31 -2.86
C ILE A 207 -10.88 2.47 -3.13
N HIS A 208 -10.78 1.49 -4.03
CA HIS A 208 -11.90 0.61 -4.34
C HIS A 208 -12.31 -0.24 -3.14
N HIS A 209 -11.37 -0.80 -2.39
CA HIS A 209 -11.70 -1.54 -1.17
C HIS A 209 -12.36 -0.65 -0.12
N SER A 210 -11.87 0.56 0.12
CA SER A 210 -12.47 1.52 1.05
C SER A 210 -13.85 2.00 0.60
N LEU A 211 -14.06 2.24 -0.70
CA LEU A 211 -15.40 2.49 -1.26
C LEU A 211 -16.33 1.31 -1.03
N GLY A 212 -15.83 0.09 -1.23
CA GLY A 212 -16.54 -1.15 -0.91
C GLY A 212 -17.01 -1.16 0.54
N ASP A 213 -16.10 -0.91 1.48
CA ASP A 213 -16.39 -0.85 2.92
C ASP A 213 -17.46 0.22 3.23
N CYS A 214 -17.30 1.45 2.69
CA CYS A 214 -18.28 2.52 2.85
C CYS A 214 -19.68 2.11 2.35
N TYR A 215 -19.76 1.54 1.15
CA TYR A 215 -21.03 1.17 0.53
C TYR A 215 -21.73 0.02 1.25
N VAL A 216 -20.98 -0.89 1.89
CA VAL A 216 -21.55 -1.89 2.80
C VAL A 216 -22.25 -1.21 3.97
N VAL A 217 -21.60 -0.23 4.62
CA VAL A 217 -22.17 0.49 5.77
C VAL A 217 -23.41 1.29 5.37
N THR A 218 -23.38 1.94 4.21
CA THR A 218 -24.56 2.67 3.68
C THR A 218 -25.60 1.76 3.02
N ARG A 219 -25.44 0.43 3.10
CA ARG A 219 -26.36 -0.60 2.59
C ARG A 219 -26.57 -0.61 1.06
N ASP A 220 -25.63 -0.04 0.28
CA ASP A 220 -25.61 -0.15 -1.19
C ASP A 220 -24.72 -1.33 -1.61
N TYR A 221 -25.23 -2.55 -1.42
CA TYR A 221 -24.46 -3.77 -1.67
C TYR A 221 -24.07 -3.95 -3.15
N THR A 222 -24.84 -3.38 -4.07
CA THR A 222 -24.56 -3.46 -5.51
C THR A 222 -23.26 -2.73 -5.86
N LYS A 223 -23.12 -1.49 -5.37
CA LYS A 223 -21.88 -0.72 -5.54
C LYS A 223 -20.75 -1.29 -4.70
N ALA A 224 -21.03 -1.78 -3.49
CA ALA A 224 -20.01 -2.42 -2.66
C ALA A 224 -19.36 -3.61 -3.38
N ASN A 225 -20.16 -4.52 -3.94
CA ASN A 225 -19.64 -5.68 -4.67
C ASN A 225 -18.83 -5.27 -5.91
N LYS A 226 -19.33 -4.30 -6.69
CA LYS A 226 -18.61 -3.75 -7.84
C LYS A 226 -17.22 -3.25 -7.43
N HIS A 227 -17.14 -2.50 -6.34
CA HIS A 227 -15.89 -1.94 -5.85
C HIS A 227 -14.93 -2.99 -5.29
N TYR A 228 -15.41 -4.02 -4.58
CA TYR A 228 -14.54 -5.14 -4.19
C TYR A 228 -13.95 -5.88 -5.38
N ILE A 229 -14.75 -6.16 -6.42
CA ILE A 229 -14.25 -6.80 -7.65
C ILE A 229 -13.17 -5.94 -8.31
N LEU A 230 -13.43 -4.64 -8.47
CA LEU A 230 -12.47 -3.70 -9.07
C LEU A 230 -11.18 -3.61 -8.25
N GLY A 231 -11.26 -3.58 -6.92
CA GLY A 231 -10.07 -3.58 -6.06
C GLY A 231 -9.29 -4.90 -6.16
N ASN A 232 -9.99 -6.04 -6.14
CA ASN A 232 -9.38 -7.37 -6.17
C ASN A 232 -8.61 -7.66 -7.46
N ILE A 233 -9.16 -7.29 -8.62
CA ILE A 233 -8.51 -7.52 -9.93
C ILE A 233 -7.15 -6.80 -10.03
N ARG A 234 -6.92 -5.76 -9.23
CA ARG A 234 -5.64 -5.02 -9.19
C ARG A 234 -4.58 -5.70 -8.35
N PHE A 235 -4.94 -6.65 -7.50
CA PHE A 235 -4.02 -7.48 -6.74
C PHE A 235 -3.79 -8.81 -7.45
N PHE A 236 -2.52 -9.10 -7.76
CA PHE A 236 -2.11 -10.39 -8.32
C PHE A 236 -2.25 -11.55 -7.30
N ASP A 237 -2.18 -11.22 -6.01
CA ASP A 237 -2.32 -12.18 -4.92
C ASP A 237 -3.79 -12.34 -4.50
N ILE A 238 -4.39 -13.47 -4.88
CA ILE A 238 -5.79 -13.82 -4.56
C ILE A 238 -6.00 -13.93 -3.04
N SER A 239 -4.95 -14.22 -2.25
CA SER A 239 -5.07 -14.31 -0.79
C SER A 239 -5.35 -12.96 -0.12
N LEU A 240 -5.15 -11.85 -0.83
CA LEU A 240 -5.45 -10.49 -0.37
C LEU A 240 -6.81 -9.99 -0.83
N TRP A 241 -7.56 -10.79 -1.60
CA TRP A 241 -8.85 -10.38 -2.11
C TRP A 241 -9.86 -10.20 -0.99
N ARG A 242 -10.51 -9.04 -0.96
CA ARG A 242 -11.60 -8.76 -0.04
C ARG A 242 -12.88 -9.37 -0.58
N LYS A 243 -13.58 -10.10 0.29
CA LYS A 243 -14.91 -10.64 -0.02
C LYS A 243 -15.96 -9.79 0.66
N LEU A 244 -17.07 -9.56 -0.02
CA LEU A 244 -18.27 -9.06 0.63
C LEU A 244 -18.65 -10.09 1.70
N LYS A 245 -18.52 -9.73 2.97
CA LYS A 245 -19.09 -10.55 4.04
C LYS A 245 -20.60 -10.46 3.85
N SER A 246 -21.20 -11.52 3.31
CA SER A 246 -22.65 -11.66 3.29
C SER A 246 -23.10 -11.61 4.74
N HIS A 247 -23.71 -10.51 5.16
CA HIS A 247 -24.53 -10.58 6.35
C HIS A 247 -25.66 -11.55 6.01
N VAL A 248 -25.65 -12.65 6.75
CA VAL A 248 -26.77 -13.58 6.92
C VAL A 248 -28.06 -12.77 6.94
N THR A 249 -28.99 -13.20 6.09
CA THR A 249 -30.43 -12.95 6.14
C THR A 249 -30.88 -12.40 7.50
N TYR A 250 -31.26 -11.13 7.54
CA TYR A 250 -32.29 -10.73 8.48
C TYR A 250 -33.55 -11.45 8.01
N THR A 251 -33.84 -12.59 8.63
CA THR A 251 -35.17 -13.17 8.60
C THR A 251 -36.15 -12.14 9.14
N ALA A 252 -37.25 -12.01 8.39
CA ALA A 252 -38.42 -11.14 8.56
C ALA A 252 -38.75 -10.68 9.98
#